data_AF-A0A0C2XYF3-F1
#
_entry.id   AF-A0A0C2XYF3-F1
#
_cell.length_a   1.000
_cell.length_b   1.000
_cell.length_c   1.000
_cell.angle_alpha   90.00
_cell.angle_beta   90.00
_cell.angle_gamma   90.00
#
_symmetry.space_group_name_H-M   'P 1'
#
loop_
_entity.id
_entity.type
_entity.pdbx_description
1 polymer ?
#
loop_
_entity_poly.entity_id
_entity_poly.type
_entity_poly.pdbx_seq_one_letter_code
_entity_poly.pdbx_strand_id
1 'polypeptide(L)'
;AESLYNHLCTDHVGRKATNNLCLTCHWKDCGTTCAKRDHITSHLRVHTPLKPHLCDVCQKSFKRPQDLKKHEKIHTEAHHVQ
;
A
#
# COMPACT_ATOMS: atom_id res chain seq x y z
N ALA A 1 -5.08 -0.82 6.45
CA ALA A 1 -4.24 -0.37 5.31
C ALA A 1 -2.91 0.27 5.74
N GLU A 2 -2.75 0.73 6.99
CA GLU A 2 -1.52 1.42 7.43
C GLU A 2 -0.38 0.51 7.91
N SER A 3 -0.66 -0.70 8.42
CA SER A 3 0.39 -1.61 8.96
C SER A 3 1.41 -2.10 7.93
N LEU A 4 1.03 -2.27 6.66
CA LEU A 4 1.96 -2.78 5.63
C LEU A 4 2.98 -1.73 5.20
N TYR A 5 2.60 -0.45 5.14
CA TYR A 5 3.51 0.64 4.78
C TYR A 5 4.51 0.94 5.91
N ASN A 6 4.06 0.83 7.16
CA ASN A 6 4.90 1.11 8.34
C ASN A 6 6.02 0.09 8.54
N HIS A 7 5.88 -1.16 8.08
CA HIS A 7 6.98 -2.14 8.15
C HIS A 7 8.03 -2.01 7.05
N LEU A 8 7.73 -1.27 5.98
CA LEU A 8 8.62 -1.08 4.83
C LEU A 8 9.47 0.21 4.95
N CYS A 9 9.19 1.03 5.96
CA CYS A 9 9.90 2.27 6.25
C CYS A 9 10.43 2.26 7.68
N THR A 10 11.70 2.61 7.86
CA THR A 10 12.22 2.93 9.20
C THR A 10 12.47 4.42 9.33
N ASP A 11 12.24 4.92 10.53
CA ASP A 11 12.55 6.28 10.90
C ASP A 11 14.05 6.44 11.10
N HIS A 12 14.69 7.36 10.39
CA HIS A 12 16.02 7.78 10.80
C HIS A 12 15.86 8.98 11.73
N VAL A 13 15.87 8.72 13.05
CA VAL A 13 16.02 9.77 14.08
C VAL A 13 17.47 10.26 14.06
N GLY A 14 17.87 10.88 12.94
CA GLY A 14 19.07 11.67 12.88
C GLY A 14 18.82 12.92 13.71
N ARG A 15 19.47 13.02 14.89
CA ARG A 15 19.39 14.17 15.80
C ARG A 15 19.70 15.47 15.05
N LYS A 16 18.70 16.12 14.47
CA LYS A 16 18.75 17.53 14.06
C LYS A 16 17.43 18.20 14.41
N ALA A 17 17.56 19.39 14.99
CA ALA A 17 16.58 20.13 15.78
C ALA A 17 15.37 20.70 15.01
N THR A 18 14.87 19.98 14.00
CA THR A 18 13.68 20.35 13.24
C THR A 18 12.83 19.11 13.08
N ASN A 19 11.53 19.18 13.36
CA ASN A 19 10.51 18.11 13.29
C ASN A 19 10.33 17.40 11.93
N ASN A 20 11.37 17.33 11.09
CA ASN A 20 11.34 16.71 9.78
C ASN A 20 11.85 15.28 9.87
N LEU A 21 10.88 14.39 9.95
CA LEU A 21 11.04 12.95 9.94
C LEU A 21 11.51 12.47 8.56
N CYS A 22 12.74 11.95 8.46
CA CYS A 22 13.24 11.33 7.23
C CYS A 22 12.93 9.83 7.24
N LEU A 23 12.15 9.38 6.26
CA LEU A 23 11.72 8.00 6.11
C LEU A 23 12.46 7.33 4.95
N THR A 24 13.04 6.16 5.21
CA THR A 24 13.81 5.38 4.22
C THR A 24 13.05 4.13 3.81
N CYS A 25 12.94 3.88 2.50
CA CYS A 25 12.37 2.66 1.94
C CYS A 25 13.41 1.52 1.96
N HIS A 26 13.08 0.44 2.67
CA HIS A 26 13.94 -0.75 2.77
C HIS A 26 13.60 -1.84 1.75
N TRP A 27 12.90 -1.49 0.67
CA TRP A 27 12.65 -2.45 -0.41
C TRP A 27 13.96 -2.84 -1.08
N LYS A 28 14.07 -4.12 -1.44
CA LYS A 28 15.25 -4.69 -2.09
C LYS A 28 15.62 -3.84 -3.32
N ASP A 29 16.84 -3.31 -3.33
CA ASP A 29 17.41 -2.47 -4.39
C ASP A 29 16.82 -1.05 -4.57
N CYS A 30 16.04 -0.51 -3.61
CA CYS A 30 15.44 0.82 -3.76
C CYS A 30 16.09 1.97 -2.97
N GLY A 31 16.41 1.77 -1.68
CA GLY A 31 17.15 2.73 -0.83
C GLY A 31 16.62 4.17 -0.76
N THR A 32 15.39 4.44 -1.22
CA THR A 32 14.90 5.81 -1.41
C THR A 32 14.57 6.46 -0.07
N THR A 33 15.06 7.68 0.17
CA THR A 33 14.82 8.46 1.39
C THR A 33 13.96 9.68 1.10
N CYS A 34 12.96 9.95 1.94
CA CYS A 34 12.03 11.07 1.77
C CYS A 34 11.83 11.83 3.09
N ALA A 35 11.74 13.17 3.04
CA ALA A 35 11.46 14.01 4.21
C ALA A 35 9.96 14.13 4.56
N LYS A 36 9.07 13.53 3.76
CA LYS A 36 7.61 13.56 3.94
C LYS A 36 7.05 12.15 3.92
N ARG A 37 6.16 11.86 4.87
CA ARG A 37 5.46 10.58 4.97
C ARG A 37 4.59 10.29 3.74
N ASP A 38 3.88 11.29 3.22
CA ASP A 38 3.03 11.09 2.04
C ASP A 38 3.82 10.66 0.79
N HIS A 39 5.05 11.18 0.64
CA HIS A 39 5.92 10.82 -0.48
C HIS A 39 6.40 9.37 -0.38
N ILE A 40 6.85 8.94 0.81
CA ILE A 40 7.31 7.55 0.98
C ILE A 40 6.13 6.56 0.85
N THR A 41 4.94 6.93 1.34
CA THR A 41 3.72 6.12 1.16
C THR A 41 3.32 6.01 -0.31
N SER A 42 3.40 7.08 -1.09
CA SER A 42 3.15 7.01 -2.53
C SER A 42 4.21 6.17 -3.24
N HIS A 43 5.48 6.34 -2.86
CA HIS A 43 6.59 5.60 -3.42
C HIS A 43 6.44 4.08 -3.21
N LEU A 44 6.05 3.63 -2.02
CA LEU A 44 5.89 2.20 -1.72
C LEU A 44 4.86 1.48 -2.63
N ARG A 45 3.95 2.22 -3.29
CA ARG A 45 3.02 1.67 -4.30
C ARG A 45 3.71 1.17 -5.57
N VAL A 46 4.97 1.54 -5.83
CA VAL A 46 5.74 1.03 -6.97
C VAL A 46 6.27 -0.38 -6.71
N HIS A 47 6.48 -0.71 -5.44
CA HIS A 47 7.08 -1.95 -4.99
C HIS A 47 6.04 -3.01 -4.68
N THR A 48 5.02 -2.60 -3.96
CA THR A 48 3.84 -3.41 -3.75
C THR A 48 2.76 -2.86 -4.66
N PRO A 49 2.21 -3.63 -5.62
CA PRO A 49 0.93 -3.30 -6.23
C PRO A 49 -0.14 -3.45 -5.14
N LEU A 50 -0.15 -2.51 -4.20
CA LEU A 50 -1.11 -2.37 -3.15
C LEU A 50 -2.41 -2.06 -3.85
N LYS A 51 -3.20 -3.11 -3.96
CA LYS A 51 -4.53 -3.13 -4.45
C LYS A 51 -5.41 -3.14 -3.20
N PRO A 52 -5.71 -1.97 -2.62
CA PRO A 52 -6.33 -1.89 -1.29
C PRO A 52 -7.75 -2.43 -1.28
N HIS A 53 -8.34 -2.66 -2.46
CA HIS A 53 -9.68 -3.17 -2.63
C HIS A 53 -9.61 -4.68 -2.85
N LEU A 54 -9.76 -5.44 -1.77
CA LEU A 54 -9.84 -6.89 -1.80
C LEU A 54 -11.29 -7.31 -1.98
N CYS A 55 -11.51 -8.36 -2.77
CA CYS A 55 -12.80 -9.04 -2.80
C CYS A 55 -12.89 -9.98 -1.60
N ASP A 56 -13.94 -9.85 -0.79
CA ASP A 56 -14.11 -10.68 0.41
C ASP A 56 -14.37 -12.15 0.07
N VAL A 57 -14.93 -12.44 -1.10
CA VAL A 57 -15.27 -13.81 -1.54
C VAL A 57 -14.04 -14.59 -2.01
N CYS A 58 -13.23 -14.03 -2.91
CA CYS A 58 -12.11 -14.74 -3.54
C CYS A 58 -10.74 -14.16 -3.21
N GLN A 59 -10.67 -13.16 -2.33
CA GLN A 59 -9.45 -12.48 -1.88
C GLN A 59 -8.64 -11.86 -3.02
N LYS A 60 -9.25 -11.68 -4.20
CA LYS A 60 -8.63 -11.03 -5.35
C LYS A 60 -8.56 -9.53 -5.12
N SER A 61 -7.39 -8.94 -5.36
CA SER A 61 -7.15 -7.54 -5.08
C SER A 61 -7.26 -6.67 -6.35
N PHE A 62 -7.79 -5.46 -6.19
CA PHE A 62 -8.02 -4.45 -7.22
C PHE A 62 -7.41 -3.09 -6.85
N LYS A 63 -6.91 -2.35 -7.86
CA LYS A 63 -6.27 -1.03 -7.68
C LYS A 63 -7.28 0.07 -7.39
N ARG A 64 -8.52 -0.07 -7.86
CA ARG A 64 -9.57 0.95 -7.75
C ARG A 64 -10.88 0.33 -7.25
N PRO A 65 -11.71 1.08 -6.51
CA PRO A 65 -12.95 0.55 -5.94
C PRO A 65 -13.98 0.21 -7.02
N GLN A 66 -14.01 0.95 -8.14
CA GLN A 66 -14.92 0.63 -9.25
C GLN A 66 -14.59 -0.71 -9.93
N ASP A 67 -13.32 -1.12 -9.92
CA ASP A 67 -12.89 -2.39 -10.50
C ASP A 67 -13.30 -3.55 -9.59
N LEU A 68 -13.18 -3.37 -8.26
CA LEU A 68 -13.75 -4.29 -7.28
C LEU A 68 -15.27 -4.40 -7.42
N LYS A 69 -16.00 -3.28 -7.49
CA LYS A 69 -17.46 -3.28 -7.59
C LYS A 69 -17.97 -3.98 -8.86
N LYS A 70 -17.26 -3.85 -9.99
CA LYS A 70 -17.56 -4.62 -11.21
C LYS A 70 -17.26 -6.09 -11.02
N HIS A 71 -16.18 -6.42 -10.34
CA HIS A 71 -15.82 -7.79 -10.01
C HIS A 71 -16.84 -8.44 -9.08
N GLU A 72 -17.33 -7.76 -8.04
CA GLU A 72 -18.32 -8.30 -7.09
C GLU A 72 -19.63 -8.73 -7.75
N LYS A 73 -20.02 -8.07 -8.86
CA LYS A 73 -21.20 -8.46 -9.63
C LYS A 73 -21.08 -9.88 -10.19
N ILE A 74 -19.87 -10.33 -10.53
CA ILE A 74 -19.70 -11.69 -11.07
C ILE A 74 -20.02 -12.76 -10.03
N HIS A 75 -19.79 -12.48 -8.74
CA HIS A 75 -20.15 -13.40 -7.63
C HIS A 75 -21.65 -13.39 -7.34
N THR A 76 -22.34 -12.32 -7.75
CA THR A 76 -23.79 -12.19 -7.58
C THR A 76 -24.55 -12.79 -8.77
N GLU A 77 -24.03 -12.65 -9.99
CA GLU A 77 -24.66 -13.10 -11.23
C GLU A 77 -24.26 -14.53 -11.62
N ALA A 78 -23.05 -14.98 -11.28
CA ALA A 78 -22.68 -16.38 -11.30
C ALA A 78 -22.81 -16.93 -9.88
N HIS A 79 -23.63 -17.94 -9.70
CA HIS A 79 -23.87 -18.66 -8.44
C HIS A 79 -22.62 -19.46 -7.98
N HIS A 80 -21.45 -18.82 -7.91
CA HIS A 80 -20.24 -19.35 -7.30
C HIS A 80 -20.12 -18.77 -5.89
N VAL A 81 -21.03 -19.24 -5.03
CA VAL A 81 -20.77 -19.32 -3.60
C VAL A 81 -19.72 -20.42 -3.43
N GLN A 82 -18.53 -20.05 -2.98
CA GLN A 82 -17.55 -21.01 -2.48
C GLN A 82 -17.64 -21.03 -0.95
#